data_AF-A0A3N8ICV9-F1
#
_entry.id   AF-A0A3N8ICV9-F1
#
_cell.length_a   1.000
_cell.length_b   1.000
_cell.length_c   1.000
_cell.angle_alpha   90.00
_cell.angle_beta   90.00
_cell.angle_gamma   90.00
#
_symmetry.space_group_name_H-M   'P 1'
#
loop_
_entity.id
_entity.type
_entity.pdbx_description
1 polymer ?
#
loop_
_entity_poly.entity_id
_entity_poly.type
_entity_poly.pdbx_seq_one_letter_code
_entity_poly.pdbx_strand_id
1 'polypeptide(L)'
;MDRTTGALGGTGGFVSANSLIGLTLFTLALLFNAVMPALGMKESSALCTFLLATLGLVALVKSRPVFAISMLYVLAIGMTAFLAGVGLEDGGYLTETDVIGDATGAFSRLLSFYLIFVVCAFVAFDRFLDERPAREPIKARITFQPISIVIGFGLAATIIAIGVIAGLTSGFSLFSGINRYALRNDSSNGTMFNLFLNNQSFMGFLLGTIATSPDKRIRAAAILTMAVDLALNVMHGEQFMAVLHIGLCSLAPFISIHAMNGKPVVRFLGIGAGLALLLGAVSIVYSYRGQGLEVADMLSSRFLLQGQPWYVVDNDAHLFTAPRLGGTDAFWRFVNSLGSWTMPTFFDDSEPSGLRDLMKSYTEPSVLRAYMFDDVTFTMGNMAVPVYWFGYAGGALFIAMTGLVYGALGALQILVAMRGGVVMLWLMAKVFSYATFAVQQGEYWMMFGSRTAFYAVLALAWWYWVDARHSDPK
;
A
#
# COMPACT_ATOMS: atom_id res chain seq x y z
N MET A 1 21.68 18.59 -31.20
CA MET A 1 21.56 19.09 -32.59
C MET A 1 20.40 18.30 -33.17
N ASP A 2 19.21 18.82 -33.47
CA ASP A 2 18.74 20.18 -33.71
C ASP A 2 17.44 20.47 -32.96
N ARG A 3 17.33 21.69 -32.41
CA ARG A 3 16.06 22.28 -31.96
C ARG A 3 15.62 23.25 -33.04
N THR A 4 14.74 22.83 -33.93
CA THR A 4 14.03 23.71 -34.85
C THR A 4 12.53 23.64 -34.56
N THR A 5 12.08 24.63 -33.77
CA THR A 5 10.87 25.42 -34.01
C THR A 5 9.70 24.70 -34.70
N GLY A 6 8.93 23.94 -33.89
CA GLY A 6 7.53 23.63 -34.16
C GLY A 6 6.65 24.60 -33.38
N ALA A 7 5.80 25.32 -34.11
CA ALA A 7 5.02 26.47 -33.69
C ALA A 7 4.24 26.31 -32.37
N LEU A 8 4.23 27.41 -31.61
CA LEU A 8 3.33 27.77 -30.53
C LEU A 8 1.86 27.46 -30.88
N GLY A 9 1.39 26.31 -30.42
CA GLY A 9 -0.03 26.01 -30.18
C GLY A 9 -0.24 25.90 -28.68
N GLY A 10 -0.08 27.01 -27.96
CA GLY A 10 -0.33 27.10 -26.54
C GLY A 10 -1.81 27.00 -26.24
N THR A 11 -2.35 25.78 -26.16
CA THR A 11 -3.54 25.53 -25.34
C THR A 11 -3.10 25.44 -23.90
N GLY A 12 -2.89 26.63 -23.29
CA GLY A 12 -2.98 26.76 -21.84
C GLY A 12 -4.31 26.17 -21.41
N GLY A 13 -4.26 25.17 -20.53
CA GLY A 13 -5.45 24.47 -20.07
C GLY A 13 -6.39 25.45 -19.40
N PHE A 14 -7.48 25.81 -20.08
CA PHE A 14 -8.61 26.45 -19.43
C PHE A 14 -9.18 25.43 -18.44
N VAL A 15 -8.89 25.61 -17.15
CA VAL A 15 -9.62 24.94 -16.08
C VAL A 15 -11.09 25.35 -16.26
N SER A 16 -11.95 24.38 -16.58
CA SER A 16 -13.36 24.68 -16.77
C SER A 16 -13.93 25.32 -15.49
N ALA A 17 -14.86 26.27 -15.60
CA ALA A 17 -15.45 26.93 -14.44
C ALA A 17 -16.02 25.91 -13.42
N ASN A 18 -16.58 24.80 -13.91
CA ASN A 18 -17.07 23.69 -13.08
C ASN A 18 -15.95 22.97 -12.32
N SER A 19 -14.77 22.81 -12.93
CA SER A 19 -13.59 22.24 -12.27
C SER A 19 -13.05 23.16 -11.18
N LEU A 20 -13.04 24.48 -11.43
CA LEU A 20 -12.63 25.48 -10.45
C LEU A 20 -13.60 25.55 -9.27
N ILE A 21 -14.91 25.55 -9.55
CA ILE A 21 -15.97 25.52 -8.51
C ILE A 21 -15.84 24.26 -7.67
N GLY A 22 -15.71 23.08 -8.30
CA GLY A 22 -15.56 21.82 -7.58
C GLY A 22 -14.32 21.79 -6.68
N LEU A 23 -13.17 22.27 -7.18
CA LEU A 23 -11.94 22.35 -6.40
C LEU A 23 -12.07 23.34 -5.23
N THR A 24 -12.67 24.51 -5.48
CA THR A 24 -12.90 25.52 -4.44
C THR A 24 -13.82 24.98 -3.34
N LEU A 25 -14.92 24.32 -3.71
CA LEU A 25 -15.85 23.71 -2.75
C LEU A 25 -15.17 22.60 -1.94
N PHE A 26 -14.34 21.77 -2.58
CA PHE A 26 -13.60 20.73 -1.88
C PHE A 26 -12.57 21.32 -0.90
N THR A 27 -11.82 22.35 -1.32
CA THR A 27 -10.88 23.07 -0.44
C THR A 27 -11.60 23.72 0.73
N LEU A 28 -12.75 24.37 0.50
CA LEU A 28 -13.56 24.96 1.56
C LEU A 28 -14.08 23.90 2.54
N ALA A 29 -14.53 22.74 2.04
CA ALA A 29 -14.99 21.65 2.88
C ALA A 29 -13.86 21.05 3.72
N LEU A 30 -12.66 20.93 3.17
CA LEU A 30 -11.46 20.52 3.91
C LEU A 30 -11.09 21.51 5.01
N LEU A 31 -11.07 22.81 4.69
CA LEU A 31 -10.78 23.87 5.66
C LEU A 31 -11.83 23.90 6.77
N PHE A 32 -13.11 23.78 6.42
CA PHE A 32 -14.19 23.72 7.39
C PHE A 32 -14.03 22.50 8.31
N ASN A 33 -13.81 21.31 7.75
CA ASN A 33 -13.58 20.08 8.51
C ASN A 33 -12.38 20.19 9.45
N ALA A 34 -11.28 20.83 9.01
CA ALA A 34 -10.10 21.06 9.85
C ALA A 34 -10.37 21.98 11.05
N VAL A 35 -11.34 22.90 10.91
CA VAL A 35 -11.68 23.90 11.94
C VAL A 35 -12.86 23.45 12.81
N MET A 36 -13.68 22.49 12.36
CA MET A 36 -14.80 21.93 13.13
C MET A 36 -14.45 21.55 14.57
N PRO A 37 -13.30 20.90 14.85
CA PRO A 37 -12.95 20.57 16.23
C PRO A 37 -12.71 21.81 17.11
N ALA A 38 -12.13 22.87 16.54
CA ALA A 38 -11.90 24.13 17.23
C ALA A 38 -13.20 24.93 17.43
N LEU A 39 -14.22 24.69 16.61
CA LEU A 39 -15.56 25.28 16.74
C LEU A 39 -16.47 24.50 17.72
N GLY A 40 -15.96 23.46 18.37
CA GLY A 40 -16.74 22.62 19.28
C GLY A 40 -17.62 21.58 18.59
N MET A 41 -17.52 21.41 17.26
CA MET A 41 -18.26 20.42 16.48
C MET A 41 -17.48 19.11 16.32
N LYS A 42 -16.91 18.61 17.42
CA LYS A 42 -15.94 17.50 17.40
C LYS A 42 -16.59 16.18 16.98
N GLU A 43 -17.78 15.87 17.48
CA GLU A 43 -18.52 14.61 17.22
C GLU A 43 -18.85 14.39 15.73
N SER A 44 -19.10 15.47 14.98
CA SER A 44 -19.38 15.39 13.54
C SER A 44 -18.12 15.37 12.67
N SER A 45 -16.95 15.66 13.24
CA SER A 45 -15.70 15.84 12.50
C SER A 45 -15.22 14.55 11.84
N ALA A 46 -15.21 13.42 12.55
CA ALA A 46 -14.79 12.14 11.97
C ALA A 46 -15.69 11.70 10.79
N LEU A 47 -17.01 11.83 10.92
CA LEU A 47 -17.94 11.46 9.85
C LEU A 47 -17.75 12.35 8.62
N CYS A 48 -17.65 13.68 8.81
CA CYS A 48 -17.35 14.61 7.72
C CYS A 48 -16.00 14.30 7.06
N THR A 49 -14.97 13.97 7.85
CA THR A 49 -13.64 13.55 7.37
C THR A 49 -13.75 12.33 6.48
N PHE A 50 -14.47 11.28 6.92
CA PHE A 50 -14.66 10.05 6.16
C PHE A 50 -15.39 10.29 4.82
N LEU A 51 -16.44 11.11 4.84
CA LEU A 51 -17.17 11.48 3.63
C LEU A 51 -16.28 12.28 2.66
N LEU A 52 -15.50 13.24 3.16
CA LEU A 52 -14.56 14.01 2.34
C LEU A 52 -13.46 13.15 1.73
N ALA A 53 -12.88 12.23 2.51
CA ALA A 53 -11.91 11.26 2.03
C ALA A 53 -12.50 10.38 0.92
N THR A 54 -13.74 9.91 1.10
CA THR A 54 -14.46 9.10 0.10
C THR A 54 -14.69 9.87 -1.20
N LEU A 55 -15.19 11.11 -1.10
CA LEU A 55 -15.41 11.98 -2.26
C LEU A 55 -14.09 12.30 -2.98
N GLY A 56 -13.03 12.58 -2.22
CA GLY A 56 -11.69 12.82 -2.75
C GLY A 56 -11.15 11.61 -3.51
N LEU A 57 -11.29 10.40 -2.97
CA LEU A 57 -10.88 9.16 -3.63
C LEU A 57 -11.67 8.92 -4.93
N VAL A 58 -12.98 9.11 -4.92
CA VAL A 58 -13.83 8.97 -6.13
C VAL A 58 -13.42 10.00 -7.19
N ALA A 59 -13.17 11.24 -6.79
CA ALA A 59 -12.70 12.28 -7.69
C ALA A 59 -11.32 11.94 -8.28
N LEU A 60 -10.41 11.43 -7.46
CA LEU A 60 -9.07 11.00 -7.90
C LEU A 60 -9.15 9.85 -8.92
N VAL A 61 -9.94 8.81 -8.63
CA VAL A 61 -10.15 7.67 -9.54
C VAL A 61 -10.73 8.10 -10.88
N LYS A 62 -11.66 9.07 -10.89
CA LYS A 62 -12.26 9.58 -12.12
C LYS A 62 -11.32 10.48 -12.93
N SER A 63 -10.53 11.31 -12.25
CA SER A 63 -9.69 12.33 -12.90
C SER A 63 -8.32 11.79 -13.32
N ARG A 64 -7.70 10.93 -12.50
CA ARG A 64 -6.35 10.39 -12.68
C ARG A 64 -6.32 8.89 -12.36
N PRO A 65 -6.98 8.04 -13.17
CA PRO A 65 -7.15 6.62 -12.87
C PRO A 65 -5.83 5.84 -12.77
N VAL A 66 -4.78 6.28 -13.47
CA VAL A 66 -3.46 5.63 -13.50
C VAL A 66 -2.70 5.89 -12.20
N PHE A 67 -2.59 7.16 -11.78
CA PHE A 67 -2.08 7.51 -10.47
C PHE A 67 -2.92 6.89 -9.34
N ALA A 68 -4.25 6.96 -9.46
CA ALA A 68 -5.14 6.42 -8.45
C ALA A 68 -4.92 4.92 -8.22
N ILE A 69 -4.77 4.10 -9.26
CA ILE A 69 -4.53 2.66 -9.09
C ILE A 69 -3.17 2.36 -8.45
N SER A 70 -2.12 3.13 -8.76
CA SER A 70 -0.81 3.00 -8.11
C SER A 70 -0.84 3.34 -6.63
N MET A 71 -1.76 4.21 -6.20
CA MET A 71 -1.93 4.63 -4.80
C MET A 71 -3.06 3.87 -4.09
N LEU A 72 -3.86 3.09 -4.81
CA LEU A 72 -5.16 2.60 -4.32
C LEU A 72 -5.02 1.73 -3.07
N TYR A 73 -3.93 0.98 -2.94
CA TYR A 73 -3.72 0.17 -1.75
C TYR A 73 -3.54 1.02 -0.49
N VAL A 74 -2.68 2.04 -0.55
CA VAL A 74 -2.45 2.99 0.55
C VAL A 74 -3.71 3.77 0.87
N LEU A 75 -4.45 4.19 -0.16
CA LEU A 75 -5.70 4.94 0.01
C LEU A 75 -6.80 4.06 0.62
N ALA A 76 -6.94 2.80 0.20
CA ALA A 76 -7.91 1.88 0.75
C ALA A 76 -7.66 1.60 2.24
N ILE A 77 -6.39 1.50 2.64
CA ILE A 77 -5.95 1.37 4.03
C ILE A 77 -6.28 2.65 4.82
N GLY A 78 -6.01 3.82 4.23
CA GLY A 78 -6.42 5.09 4.82
C GLY A 78 -7.93 5.18 5.03
N MET A 79 -8.74 4.69 4.09
CA MET A 79 -10.20 4.66 4.22
C MET A 79 -10.66 3.81 5.41
N THR A 80 -10.00 2.68 5.69
CA THR A 80 -10.31 1.87 6.87
C THR A 80 -9.92 2.58 8.17
N ALA A 81 -8.83 3.35 8.20
CA ALA A 81 -8.48 4.19 9.35
C ALA A 81 -9.49 5.33 9.57
N PHE A 82 -9.96 6.00 8.51
CA PHE A 82 -10.97 7.06 8.64
C PHE A 82 -12.31 6.53 9.14
N LEU A 83 -12.75 5.38 8.63
CA LEU A 83 -13.96 4.74 9.15
C LEU A 83 -13.75 4.30 10.61
N ALA A 84 -12.56 3.80 10.99
CA ALA A 84 -12.23 3.46 12.38
C ALA A 84 -12.27 4.69 13.28
N GLY A 85 -11.88 5.84 12.74
CA GLY A 85 -11.97 7.12 13.41
C GLY A 85 -13.38 7.57 13.75
N VAL A 86 -14.37 7.20 12.94
CA VAL A 86 -15.78 7.44 13.29
C VAL A 86 -16.15 6.70 14.57
N GLY A 87 -15.75 5.43 14.69
CA GLY A 87 -16.02 4.65 15.91
C GLY A 87 -15.19 5.10 17.11
N LEU A 88 -13.95 5.55 16.89
CA LEU A 88 -13.09 6.04 17.99
C LEU A 88 -13.55 7.39 18.53
N GLU A 89 -13.88 8.35 17.67
CA GLU A 89 -14.38 9.66 18.12
C GLU A 89 -15.81 9.58 18.71
N ASP A 90 -16.50 8.44 18.59
CA ASP A 90 -17.83 8.15 19.17
C ASP A 90 -17.76 7.35 20.51
N GLY A 91 -16.59 7.24 21.14
CA GLY A 91 -16.45 6.54 22.43
C GLY A 91 -15.92 5.11 22.35
N GLY A 92 -15.41 4.69 21.20
CA GLY A 92 -14.87 3.34 21.01
C GLY A 92 -13.69 3.02 21.94
N TYR A 93 -13.70 1.84 22.54
CA TYR A 93 -12.64 1.40 23.47
C TYR A 93 -11.53 0.61 22.75
N LEU A 94 -10.28 1.06 22.93
CA LEU A 94 -9.07 0.44 22.38
C LEU A 94 -8.46 -0.53 23.39
N THR A 95 -8.79 -1.81 23.23
CA THR A 95 -8.36 -2.89 24.15
C THR A 95 -6.84 -3.05 24.28
N GLU A 96 -6.06 -2.64 23.28
CA GLU A 96 -4.60 -2.85 23.27
C GLU A 96 -3.82 -1.73 23.97
N THR A 97 -4.44 -0.56 24.11
CA THR A 97 -3.83 0.64 24.69
C THR A 97 -4.55 1.08 25.97
N ASP A 98 -5.66 0.42 26.32
CA ASP A 98 -6.53 0.78 27.45
C ASP A 98 -7.02 2.24 27.37
N VAL A 99 -7.33 2.69 26.15
CA VAL A 99 -7.79 4.05 25.86
C VAL A 99 -9.26 4.03 25.43
N ILE A 100 -10.07 4.88 26.05
CA ILE A 100 -11.42 5.19 25.55
C ILE A 100 -11.28 6.36 24.57
N GLY A 101 -11.82 6.19 23.37
CA GLY A 101 -11.83 7.22 22.35
C GLY A 101 -12.76 8.37 22.72
N ASP A 102 -12.39 9.58 22.32
CA ASP A 102 -13.12 10.82 22.54
C ASP A 102 -13.02 11.66 21.26
N ALA A 103 -14.01 12.52 21.02
CA ALA A 103 -13.99 13.39 19.85
C ALA A 103 -12.91 14.48 20.00
N THR A 104 -11.73 14.28 19.39
CA THR A 104 -10.60 15.24 19.43
C THR A 104 -10.29 15.89 18.07
N GLY A 105 -10.92 15.44 16.99
CA GLY A 105 -10.59 15.84 15.62
C GLY A 105 -9.30 15.25 15.08
N ALA A 106 -8.79 14.18 15.70
CA ALA A 106 -7.58 13.46 15.30
C ALA A 106 -7.65 13.03 13.84
N PHE A 107 -8.80 12.55 13.38
CA PHE A 107 -8.93 12.03 12.02
C PHE A 107 -9.00 13.14 10.96
N SER A 108 -9.49 14.34 11.32
CA SER A 108 -9.36 15.50 10.43
C SER A 108 -7.90 15.92 10.25
N ARG A 109 -7.08 15.83 11.31
CA ARG A 109 -5.63 16.04 11.20
C ARG A 109 -5.00 14.94 10.34
N LEU A 110 -5.34 13.67 10.56
CA LEU A 110 -4.88 12.55 9.74
C LEU A 110 -5.15 12.77 8.24
N LEU A 111 -6.35 13.27 7.89
CA LEU A 111 -6.70 13.57 6.50
C LEU A 111 -5.74 14.60 5.90
N SER A 112 -5.30 15.59 6.67
CA SER A 112 -4.31 16.57 6.22
C SER A 112 -2.97 15.92 5.88
N PHE A 113 -2.51 14.94 6.68
CA PHE A 113 -1.29 14.18 6.38
C PHE A 113 -1.42 13.30 5.14
N TYR A 114 -2.56 12.63 4.95
CA TYR A 114 -2.84 11.90 3.72
C TYR A 114 -2.90 12.81 2.49
N LEU A 115 -3.45 14.02 2.61
CA LEU A 115 -3.47 14.99 1.52
C LEU A 115 -2.05 15.43 1.15
N ILE A 116 -1.19 15.73 2.14
CA ILE A 116 0.23 16.04 1.90
C ILE A 116 0.91 14.89 1.17
N PHE A 117 0.74 13.67 1.66
CA PHE A 117 1.29 12.47 1.02
C PHE A 117 0.83 12.34 -0.43
N VAL A 118 -0.47 12.44 -0.69
CA VAL A 118 -1.06 12.27 -2.02
C VAL A 118 -0.63 13.37 -2.98
N VAL A 119 -0.58 14.63 -2.54
CA VAL A 119 -0.13 15.76 -3.36
C VAL A 119 1.34 15.59 -3.74
N CYS A 120 2.20 15.27 -2.78
CA CYS A 120 3.62 15.02 -3.03
C CYS A 120 3.83 13.80 -3.94
N ALA A 121 3.11 12.69 -3.69
CA ALA A 121 3.15 11.52 -4.54
C ALA A 121 2.72 11.84 -5.96
N PHE A 122 1.67 12.64 -6.13
CA PHE A 122 1.18 13.06 -7.44
C PHE A 122 2.22 13.90 -8.20
N VAL A 123 2.87 14.85 -7.53
CA VAL A 123 3.93 15.69 -8.12
C VAL A 123 5.09 14.82 -8.62
N ALA A 124 5.56 13.86 -7.82
CA ALA A 124 6.61 12.95 -8.25
C ALA A 124 6.14 12.03 -9.38
N PHE A 125 4.93 11.49 -9.28
CA PHE A 125 4.38 10.59 -10.28
C PHE A 125 4.29 11.25 -11.67
N ASP A 126 3.69 12.45 -11.74
CA ASP A 126 3.51 13.21 -12.98
C ASP A 126 4.85 13.65 -13.60
N ARG A 127 5.90 13.77 -12.77
CA ARG A 127 7.26 14.06 -13.25
C ARG A 127 7.88 12.91 -14.03
N PHE A 128 7.52 11.66 -13.73
CA PHE A 128 8.06 10.45 -14.35
C PHE A 128 7.15 9.84 -15.40
N LEU A 129 5.82 9.95 -15.25
CA LEU A 129 4.85 9.33 -16.14
C LEU A 129 3.74 10.32 -16.54
N ASP A 130 3.63 10.59 -17.84
CA ASP A 130 2.49 11.32 -18.40
C ASP A 130 1.35 10.34 -18.70
N GLU A 131 0.21 10.51 -18.02
CA GLU A 131 -0.97 9.66 -18.17
C GLU A 131 -1.77 9.93 -19.45
N ARG A 132 -1.44 10.99 -20.20
CA ARG A 132 -2.20 11.38 -21.38
C ARG A 132 -2.26 10.23 -22.38
N PRO A 133 -3.41 10.06 -23.08
CA PRO A 133 -3.53 9.03 -24.10
C PRO A 133 -2.39 9.13 -25.11
N ALA A 134 -1.63 8.04 -25.24
CA ALA A 134 -0.55 7.99 -26.20
C ALA A 134 -1.13 8.03 -27.62
N ARG A 135 -0.46 8.77 -28.52
CA ARG A 135 -0.85 8.82 -29.94
C ARG A 135 -0.78 7.44 -30.60
N GLU A 136 0.15 6.62 -30.14
CA GLU A 136 0.31 5.24 -30.56
C GLU A 136 -0.06 4.29 -29.43
N PRO A 137 -0.71 3.15 -29.74
CA PRO A 137 -1.11 2.20 -28.72
C PRO A 137 0.13 1.63 -28.03
N ILE A 138 0.27 1.91 -26.73
CA ILE A 138 1.29 1.33 -25.87
C ILE A 138 1.02 -0.16 -25.75
N LYS A 139 2.04 -0.95 -26.02
CA LYS A 139 1.97 -2.40 -25.84
C LYS A 139 3.16 -2.87 -25.00
N ALA A 140 2.89 -3.67 -23.97
CA ALA A 140 3.91 -4.10 -23.02
C ALA A 140 4.92 -5.06 -23.65
N ARG A 141 6.23 -4.79 -23.52
CA ARG A 141 7.30 -5.61 -24.13
C ARG A 141 7.17 -7.11 -23.85
N ILE A 142 6.85 -7.47 -22.60
CA ILE A 142 6.67 -8.86 -22.14
C ILE A 142 5.59 -9.58 -22.96
N THR A 143 4.58 -8.87 -23.49
CA THR A 143 3.49 -9.47 -24.28
C THR A 143 3.82 -9.69 -25.76
N PHE A 144 4.93 -9.14 -26.27
CA PHE A 144 5.35 -9.34 -27.68
C PHE A 144 6.41 -10.41 -27.84
N GLN A 145 7.27 -10.58 -26.83
CA GLN A 145 8.40 -11.49 -26.92
C GLN A 145 7.95 -12.88 -26.43
N PRO A 146 7.87 -13.90 -27.30
CA PRO A 146 7.44 -15.24 -26.90
C PRO A 146 8.27 -15.81 -25.74
N ILE A 147 9.57 -15.52 -25.76
CA ILE A 147 10.52 -15.88 -24.70
C ILE A 147 10.09 -15.26 -23.36
N SER A 148 9.69 -13.98 -23.33
CA SER A 148 9.24 -13.32 -22.11
C SER A 148 7.91 -13.87 -21.60
N ILE A 149 7.00 -14.27 -22.49
CA ILE A 149 5.74 -14.93 -22.11
C ILE A 149 6.03 -16.30 -21.48
N VAL A 150 6.88 -17.11 -22.12
CA VAL A 150 7.26 -18.44 -21.62
C VAL A 150 7.97 -18.34 -20.28
N ILE A 151 8.94 -17.43 -20.14
CA ILE A 151 9.61 -17.18 -18.87
C ILE A 151 8.62 -16.68 -17.82
N GLY A 152 7.71 -15.77 -18.18
CA GLY A 152 6.71 -15.22 -17.27
C GLY A 152 5.77 -16.30 -16.71
N PHE A 153 5.17 -17.11 -17.58
CA PHE A 153 4.32 -18.23 -17.14
C PHE A 153 5.12 -19.33 -16.43
N GLY A 154 6.37 -19.59 -16.85
CA GLY A 154 7.26 -20.53 -16.18
C GLY A 154 7.52 -20.13 -14.73
N LEU A 155 7.91 -18.88 -14.50
CA LEU A 155 8.12 -18.33 -13.15
C LEU A 155 6.82 -18.34 -12.33
N ALA A 156 5.70 -17.98 -12.95
CA ALA A 156 4.39 -18.02 -12.30
C ALA A 156 4.02 -19.44 -11.83
N ALA A 157 4.21 -20.43 -12.71
CA ALA A 157 3.98 -21.83 -12.39
C ALA A 157 4.95 -22.31 -11.29
N THR A 158 6.22 -21.89 -11.30
CA THR A 158 7.19 -22.23 -10.26
C THR A 158 6.76 -21.67 -8.90
N ILE A 159 6.33 -20.40 -8.82
CA ILE A 159 5.89 -19.78 -7.56
C ILE A 159 4.65 -20.50 -7.02
N ILE A 160 3.66 -20.77 -7.88
CA ILE A 160 2.46 -21.53 -7.50
C ILE A 160 2.83 -22.93 -7.02
N ALA A 161 3.72 -23.63 -7.74
CA ALA A 161 4.18 -24.96 -7.34
C ALA A 161 4.83 -24.94 -5.96
N ILE A 162 5.66 -23.94 -5.66
CA ILE A 162 6.27 -23.76 -4.33
C ILE A 162 5.17 -23.54 -3.27
N GLY A 163 4.16 -22.72 -3.55
CA GLY A 163 3.03 -22.52 -2.64
C GLY A 163 2.20 -23.78 -2.40
N VAL A 164 2.00 -24.62 -3.43
CA VAL A 164 1.32 -25.91 -3.31
C VAL A 164 2.17 -26.89 -2.49
N ILE A 165 3.47 -27.01 -2.78
CA ILE A 165 4.38 -27.88 -2.01
C ILE A 165 4.42 -27.44 -0.55
N ALA A 166 4.47 -26.13 -0.27
CA ALA A 166 4.41 -25.60 1.10
C ALA A 166 3.11 -26.01 1.81
N GLY A 167 1.96 -25.95 1.13
CA GLY A 167 0.67 -26.36 1.69
C GLY A 167 0.53 -27.87 1.89
N LEU A 168 1.12 -28.67 1.00
CA LEU A 168 1.14 -30.13 1.12
C LEU A 168 2.07 -30.62 2.24
N THR A 169 3.16 -29.89 2.53
CA THR A 169 4.14 -30.24 3.56
C THR A 169 3.73 -29.74 4.95
N SER A 170 3.17 -28.52 5.02
CA SER A 170 2.86 -27.84 6.29
C SER A 170 1.37 -27.90 6.67
N GLY A 171 0.52 -28.30 5.73
CA GLY A 171 -0.92 -28.14 5.82
C GLY A 171 -1.39 -26.74 5.36
N PHE A 172 -2.65 -26.66 4.97
CA PHE A 172 -3.32 -25.39 4.63
C PHE A 172 -4.07 -24.87 5.85
N SER A 173 -3.77 -23.64 6.29
CA SER A 173 -4.40 -23.01 7.45
C SER A 173 -5.93 -23.04 7.40
N LEU A 174 -6.52 -22.90 6.20
CA LEU A 174 -7.97 -22.97 5.99
C LEU A 174 -8.59 -24.32 6.40
N PHE A 175 -7.87 -25.42 6.21
CA PHE A 175 -8.38 -26.77 6.49
C PHE A 175 -7.90 -27.32 7.84
N SER A 176 -6.74 -26.88 8.33
CA SER A 176 -6.14 -27.40 9.56
C SER A 176 -6.50 -26.60 10.82
N GLY A 177 -7.07 -25.40 10.68
CA GLY A 177 -7.33 -24.50 11.80
C GLY A 177 -6.07 -23.97 12.49
N ILE A 178 -4.89 -24.21 11.91
CA ILE A 178 -3.59 -23.77 12.45
C ILE A 178 -3.43 -22.28 12.19
N ASN A 179 -2.97 -21.54 13.20
CA ASN A 179 -2.65 -20.12 13.07
C ASN A 179 -1.51 -19.93 12.05
N ARG A 180 -1.73 -19.09 11.05
CA ARG A 180 -0.76 -18.75 9.99
C ARG A 180 0.59 -18.27 10.53
N TYR A 181 0.62 -17.61 11.69
CA TYR A 181 1.87 -17.15 12.29
C TYR A 181 2.72 -18.31 12.79
N ALA A 182 2.09 -19.39 13.28
CA ALA A 182 2.78 -20.62 13.67
C ALA A 182 3.41 -21.32 12.46
N LEU A 183 2.71 -21.34 11.32
CA LEU A 183 3.25 -21.88 10.05
C LEU A 183 4.44 -21.08 9.52
N ARG A 184 4.46 -19.76 9.76
CA ARG A 184 5.52 -18.86 9.31
C ARG A 184 6.79 -18.97 10.17
N ASN A 185 6.61 -19.23 11.47
CA ASN A 185 7.70 -19.34 12.45
C ASN A 185 8.26 -20.77 12.58
N ASP A 186 7.64 -21.78 11.95
CA ASP A 186 8.20 -23.13 11.87
C ASP A 186 9.43 -23.14 10.95
N SER A 187 10.61 -23.27 11.56
CA SER A 187 11.91 -23.23 10.88
C SER A 187 12.11 -24.36 9.86
N SER A 188 11.35 -25.46 9.96
CA SER A 188 11.51 -26.62 9.08
C SER A 188 10.79 -26.46 7.73
N ASN A 189 9.63 -25.79 7.73
CA ASN A 189 8.74 -25.70 6.57
C ASN A 189 8.48 -24.25 6.09
N GLY A 190 8.80 -23.25 6.91
CA GLY A 190 8.52 -21.83 6.63
C GLY A 190 9.27 -21.24 5.43
N THR A 191 10.36 -21.85 4.97
CA THR A 191 11.17 -21.30 3.86
C THR A 191 10.40 -21.26 2.53
N MET A 192 9.73 -22.36 2.16
CA MET A 192 8.96 -22.43 0.92
C MET A 192 7.75 -21.50 0.98
N PHE A 193 7.07 -21.47 2.12
CA PHE A 193 5.94 -20.58 2.36
C PHE A 193 6.34 -19.10 2.26
N ASN A 194 7.43 -18.70 2.91
CA ASN A 194 7.95 -17.34 2.82
C ASN A 194 8.40 -16.99 1.39
N LEU A 195 8.98 -17.93 0.63
CA LEU A 195 9.33 -17.69 -0.78
C LEU A 195 8.09 -17.43 -1.62
N PHE A 196 7.03 -18.22 -1.43
CA PHE A 196 5.74 -18.00 -2.08
C PHE A 196 5.19 -16.61 -1.76
N LEU A 197 5.05 -16.27 -0.47
CA LEU A 197 4.50 -14.97 -0.03
C LEU A 197 5.33 -13.77 -0.50
N ASN A 198 6.65 -13.84 -0.41
CA ASN A 198 7.53 -12.74 -0.75
C ASN A 198 7.55 -12.39 -2.25
N ASN A 199 6.99 -13.24 -3.12
CA ASN A 199 6.93 -13.00 -4.56
C ASN A 199 5.51 -12.69 -5.07
N GLN A 200 4.53 -12.55 -4.19
CA GLN A 200 3.13 -12.30 -4.55
C GLN A 200 2.90 -10.95 -5.25
N SER A 201 3.56 -9.87 -4.80
CA SER A 201 3.49 -8.58 -5.52
C SER A 201 4.06 -8.69 -6.93
N PHE A 202 5.18 -9.40 -7.10
CA PHE A 202 5.75 -9.65 -8.42
C PHE A 202 4.81 -10.47 -9.31
N MET A 203 4.20 -11.53 -8.78
CA MET A 203 3.19 -12.32 -9.48
C MET A 203 2.04 -11.46 -9.99
N GLY A 204 1.51 -10.59 -9.13
CA GLY A 204 0.47 -9.66 -9.52
C GLY A 204 0.90 -8.77 -10.68
N PHE A 205 2.03 -8.08 -10.57
CA PHE A 205 2.53 -7.22 -11.64
C PHE A 205 2.82 -7.97 -12.95
N LEU A 206 3.43 -9.16 -12.86
CA LEU A 206 3.78 -9.99 -14.01
C LEU A 206 2.53 -10.44 -14.76
N LEU A 207 1.60 -11.10 -14.07
CA LEU A 207 0.37 -11.58 -14.67
C LEU A 207 -0.49 -10.42 -15.15
N GLY A 208 -0.54 -9.31 -14.40
CA GLY A 208 -1.29 -8.11 -14.76
C GLY A 208 -0.77 -7.48 -16.05
N THR A 209 0.55 -7.49 -16.24
CA THR A 209 1.20 -7.06 -17.49
C THR A 209 0.87 -8.02 -18.63
N ILE A 210 0.98 -9.34 -18.43
CA ILE A 210 0.67 -10.35 -19.45
C ILE A 210 -0.80 -10.29 -19.88
N ALA A 211 -1.72 -10.00 -18.94
CA ALA A 211 -3.15 -9.84 -19.19
C ALA A 211 -3.47 -8.64 -20.12
N THR A 212 -2.51 -7.76 -20.40
CA THR A 212 -2.66 -6.71 -21.42
C THR A 212 -2.45 -7.19 -22.85
N SER A 213 -2.04 -8.46 -23.03
CA SER A 213 -1.79 -9.05 -24.34
C SER A 213 -3.01 -8.92 -25.28
N PRO A 214 -2.79 -8.63 -26.57
CA PRO A 214 -3.86 -8.63 -27.57
C PRO A 214 -4.40 -10.05 -27.83
N ASP A 215 -3.62 -11.09 -27.59
CA ASP A 215 -4.07 -12.48 -27.74
C ASP A 215 -5.00 -12.86 -26.58
N LYS A 216 -6.24 -13.19 -26.93
CA LYS A 216 -7.28 -13.60 -25.97
C LYS A 216 -6.89 -14.85 -25.19
N ARG A 217 -6.13 -15.78 -25.78
CA ARG A 217 -5.70 -17.03 -25.13
C ARG A 217 -4.67 -16.75 -24.04
N ILE A 218 -3.63 -15.98 -24.37
CA ILE A 218 -2.60 -15.56 -23.40
C ILE A 218 -3.23 -14.75 -22.27
N ARG A 219 -4.14 -13.83 -22.60
CA ARG A 219 -4.87 -13.04 -21.59
C ARG A 219 -5.73 -13.92 -20.68
N ALA A 220 -6.50 -14.85 -21.24
CA ALA A 220 -7.33 -15.77 -20.46
C ALA A 220 -6.48 -16.66 -19.56
N ALA A 221 -5.34 -17.16 -20.07
CA ALA A 221 -4.38 -17.92 -19.29
C ALA A 221 -3.84 -17.11 -18.11
N ALA A 222 -3.42 -15.85 -18.33
CA ALA A 222 -2.94 -14.98 -17.26
C ALA A 222 -4.00 -14.74 -16.17
N ILE A 223 -5.24 -14.45 -16.56
CA ILE A 223 -6.36 -14.26 -15.62
C ILE A 223 -6.65 -15.55 -14.83
N LEU A 224 -6.62 -16.71 -15.50
CA LEU A 224 -6.83 -17.99 -14.83
C LEU A 224 -5.68 -18.29 -13.84
N THR A 225 -4.43 -18.03 -14.22
CA THR A 225 -3.27 -18.18 -13.33
C THR A 225 -3.36 -17.26 -12.12
N MET A 226 -3.82 -16.01 -12.29
CA MET A 226 -4.09 -15.12 -11.14
C MET A 226 -5.16 -15.69 -10.21
N ALA A 227 -6.25 -16.24 -10.76
CA ALA A 227 -7.32 -16.81 -9.96
C ALA A 227 -6.83 -18.01 -9.14
N VAL A 228 -5.98 -18.86 -9.72
CA VAL A 228 -5.34 -19.98 -9.02
C VAL A 228 -4.41 -19.49 -7.91
N ASP A 229 -3.59 -18.48 -8.18
CA ASP A 229 -2.67 -17.89 -7.18
C ASP A 229 -3.45 -17.25 -6.01
N LEU A 230 -4.51 -16.50 -6.29
CA LEU A 230 -5.39 -15.92 -5.25
C LEU A 230 -6.09 -17.01 -4.42
N ALA A 231 -6.60 -18.07 -5.06
CA ALA A 231 -7.21 -19.20 -4.36
C ALA A 231 -6.19 -19.87 -3.42
N LEU A 232 -4.95 -20.04 -3.88
CA LEU A 232 -3.88 -20.61 -3.08
C LEU A 232 -3.51 -19.74 -1.87
N ASN A 233 -3.47 -18.41 -2.03
CA ASN A 233 -3.29 -17.48 -0.91
C ASN A 233 -4.42 -17.63 0.13
N VAL A 234 -5.68 -17.71 -0.31
CA VAL A 234 -6.83 -17.92 0.58
C VAL A 234 -6.74 -19.26 1.31
N MET A 235 -6.32 -20.34 0.63
CA MET A 235 -6.12 -21.66 1.26
C MET A 235 -5.03 -21.61 2.36
N HIS A 236 -4.00 -20.81 2.15
CA HIS A 236 -2.96 -20.56 3.15
C HIS A 236 -3.40 -19.68 4.32
N GLY A 237 -4.65 -19.21 4.32
CA GLY A 237 -5.19 -18.35 5.38
C GLY A 237 -4.61 -16.94 5.33
N GLU A 238 -4.17 -16.48 4.15
CA GLU A 238 -3.75 -15.09 4.00
C GLU A 238 -4.90 -14.12 4.26
N GLN A 239 -4.58 -13.01 4.93
CA GLN A 239 -5.56 -12.01 5.30
C GLN A 239 -6.09 -11.32 4.05
N PHE A 240 -7.34 -10.84 4.14
CA PHE A 240 -7.97 -10.02 3.13
C PHE A 240 -7.06 -8.91 2.58
N MET A 241 -6.28 -8.25 3.45
CA MET A 241 -5.37 -7.18 3.04
C MET A 241 -4.21 -7.62 2.16
N ALA A 242 -3.71 -8.86 2.31
CA ALA A 242 -2.71 -9.43 1.41
C ALA A 242 -3.34 -9.79 0.06
N VAL A 243 -4.51 -10.42 0.06
CA VAL A 243 -5.26 -10.74 -1.17
C VAL A 243 -5.62 -9.47 -1.95
N LEU A 244 -6.07 -8.42 -1.25
CA LEU A 244 -6.34 -7.10 -1.83
C LEU A 244 -5.07 -6.51 -2.45
N HIS A 245 -3.93 -6.55 -1.75
CA HIS A 245 -2.66 -6.04 -2.27
C HIS A 245 -2.28 -6.72 -3.60
N ILE A 246 -2.39 -8.05 -3.68
CA ILE A 246 -2.07 -8.83 -4.88
C ILE A 246 -3.02 -8.49 -6.03
N GLY A 247 -4.31 -8.39 -5.74
CA GLY A 247 -5.32 -7.97 -6.72
C GLY A 247 -5.01 -6.58 -7.29
N LEU A 248 -4.64 -5.63 -6.43
CA LEU A 248 -4.26 -4.28 -6.86
C LEU A 248 -2.95 -4.24 -7.64
N CYS A 249 -1.94 -5.01 -7.24
CA CYS A 249 -0.70 -5.17 -8.03
C CYS A 249 -0.99 -5.72 -9.44
N SER A 250 -1.99 -6.59 -9.57
CA SER A 250 -2.41 -7.14 -10.86
C SER A 250 -3.18 -6.13 -11.70
N LEU A 251 -4.05 -5.35 -11.06
CA LEU A 251 -4.85 -4.32 -11.73
C LEU A 251 -4.01 -3.11 -12.15
N ALA A 252 -2.95 -2.76 -11.41
CA ALA A 252 -2.11 -1.60 -11.70
C ALA A 252 -1.58 -1.55 -13.15
N PRO A 253 -0.81 -2.53 -13.65
CA PRO A 253 -0.34 -2.51 -15.04
C PRO A 253 -1.49 -2.64 -16.04
N PHE A 254 -2.51 -3.46 -15.73
CA PHE A 254 -3.65 -3.68 -16.61
C PHE A 254 -4.43 -2.38 -16.87
N ILE A 255 -4.81 -1.68 -15.80
CA ILE A 255 -5.55 -0.41 -15.85
C ILE A 255 -4.68 0.67 -16.47
N SER A 256 -3.42 0.79 -16.05
CA SER A 256 -2.52 1.84 -16.54
C SER A 256 -2.37 1.78 -18.05
N ILE A 257 -2.03 0.61 -18.60
CA ILE A 257 -1.84 0.42 -20.04
C ILE A 257 -3.17 0.63 -20.81
N HIS A 258 -4.31 0.17 -20.29
CA HIS A 258 -5.59 0.36 -20.96
C HIS A 258 -6.06 1.82 -20.93
N ALA A 259 -5.87 2.52 -19.81
CA ALA A 259 -6.24 3.92 -19.63
C ALA A 259 -5.41 4.83 -20.53
N MET A 260 -4.09 4.62 -20.56
CA MET A 260 -3.17 5.36 -21.45
C MET A 260 -3.39 5.05 -22.93
N ASN A 261 -4.06 3.94 -23.25
CA ASN A 261 -4.54 3.63 -24.61
C ASN A 261 -5.95 4.19 -24.89
N GLY A 262 -6.48 5.06 -24.04
CA GLY A 262 -7.78 5.72 -24.22
C GLY A 262 -9.00 4.84 -23.95
N LYS A 263 -8.84 3.66 -23.33
CA LYS A 263 -9.97 2.77 -23.02
C LYS A 263 -10.64 3.17 -21.70
N PRO A 264 -11.97 3.03 -21.57
CA PRO A 264 -12.66 3.28 -20.31
C PRO A 264 -12.32 2.17 -19.29
N VAL A 265 -11.60 2.54 -18.23
CA VAL A 265 -11.08 1.60 -17.22
C VAL A 265 -11.82 1.61 -15.88
N VAL A 266 -12.59 2.66 -15.58
CA VAL A 266 -13.26 2.85 -14.27
C VAL A 266 -14.18 1.67 -13.92
N ARG A 267 -14.82 1.04 -14.91
CA ARG A 267 -15.64 -0.16 -14.70
C ARG A 267 -14.85 -1.33 -14.11
N PHE A 268 -13.57 -1.49 -14.47
CA PHE A 268 -12.74 -2.57 -13.98
C PHE A 268 -12.33 -2.33 -12.52
N LEU A 269 -12.14 -1.07 -12.14
CA LEU A 269 -11.95 -0.69 -10.73
C LEU A 269 -13.18 -1.01 -9.89
N GLY A 270 -14.38 -0.70 -10.39
CA GLY A 270 -15.63 -1.02 -9.70
C GLY A 270 -15.83 -2.53 -9.51
N ILE A 271 -15.59 -3.32 -10.56
CA ILE A 271 -15.66 -4.80 -10.49
C ILE A 271 -14.60 -5.33 -9.52
N GLY A 272 -13.36 -4.85 -9.60
CA GLY A 272 -12.27 -5.25 -8.70
C GLY A 272 -12.56 -4.93 -7.24
N ALA A 273 -13.09 -3.73 -6.96
CA ALA A 273 -13.51 -3.33 -5.62
C ALA A 273 -14.66 -4.20 -5.09
N GLY A 274 -15.67 -4.48 -5.92
CA GLY A 274 -16.77 -5.36 -5.54
C GLY A 274 -16.30 -6.79 -5.23
N LEU A 275 -15.40 -7.34 -6.04
CA LEU A 275 -14.83 -8.66 -5.82
C LEU A 275 -13.97 -8.68 -4.54
N ALA A 276 -13.17 -7.65 -4.30
CA ALA A 276 -12.40 -7.52 -3.07
C ALA A 276 -13.32 -7.48 -1.85
N LEU A 277 -14.35 -6.63 -1.84
CA LEU A 277 -15.31 -6.57 -0.74
C LEU A 277 -15.98 -7.93 -0.48
N LEU A 278 -16.38 -8.64 -1.53
CA LEU A 278 -16.95 -9.97 -1.43
C LEU A 278 -15.96 -10.96 -0.80
N LEU A 279 -14.73 -11.02 -1.30
CA LEU A 279 -13.68 -11.92 -0.79
C LEU A 279 -13.30 -11.58 0.65
N GLY A 280 -13.23 -10.30 1.01
CA GLY A 280 -12.98 -9.84 2.36
C GLY A 280 -14.09 -10.23 3.32
N ALA A 281 -15.35 -10.01 2.95
CA ALA A 281 -16.50 -10.40 3.75
C ALA A 281 -16.54 -11.93 3.97
N VAL A 282 -16.32 -12.72 2.91
CA VAL A 282 -16.27 -14.19 3.01
C VAL A 282 -15.12 -14.65 3.90
N SER A 283 -13.92 -14.09 3.72
CA SER A 283 -12.74 -14.43 4.51
C SER A 283 -12.96 -14.16 6.01
N ILE A 284 -13.52 -13.00 6.36
CA ILE A 284 -13.87 -12.64 7.73
C ILE A 284 -14.86 -13.65 8.32
N VAL A 285 -15.97 -13.92 7.62
CA VAL A 285 -17.01 -14.83 8.14
C VAL A 285 -16.46 -16.23 8.37
N TYR A 286 -15.64 -16.76 7.46
CA TYR A 286 -15.07 -18.09 7.59
C TYR A 286 -13.98 -18.18 8.65
N SER A 287 -13.05 -17.24 8.69
CA SER A 287 -11.97 -17.24 9.70
C SER A 287 -12.52 -17.15 11.11
N TYR A 288 -13.56 -16.35 11.36
CA TYR A 288 -14.08 -16.14 12.72
C TYR A 288 -15.11 -17.20 13.14
N ARG A 289 -15.94 -17.71 12.22
CA ARG A 289 -16.77 -18.89 12.52
C ARG A 289 -15.93 -20.11 12.91
N GLY A 290 -14.76 -20.28 12.30
CA GLY A 290 -13.82 -21.34 12.65
C GLY A 290 -13.23 -21.22 14.06
N GLN A 291 -13.28 -20.03 14.67
CA GLN A 291 -12.72 -19.74 16.00
C GLN A 291 -13.77 -19.73 17.13
N GLY A 292 -15.06 -19.94 16.81
CA GLY A 292 -16.14 -19.97 17.81
C GLY A 292 -16.44 -18.61 18.47
N LEU A 293 -15.98 -17.51 17.87
CA LEU A 293 -16.16 -16.14 18.40
C LEU A 293 -17.39 -15.47 17.77
N GLU A 294 -18.07 -14.62 18.55
CA GLU A 294 -19.14 -13.77 18.03
C GLU A 294 -18.57 -12.75 17.05
N VAL A 295 -18.96 -12.90 15.79
CA VAL A 295 -18.42 -12.15 14.65
C VAL A 295 -18.64 -10.64 14.81
N ALA A 296 -19.72 -10.21 15.48
CA ALA A 296 -20.08 -8.80 15.63
C ALA A 296 -19.16 -8.04 16.59
N ASP A 297 -18.93 -8.57 17.79
CA ASP A 297 -18.08 -7.93 18.82
C ASP A 297 -16.60 -7.94 18.44
N MET A 298 -16.18 -8.97 17.70
CA MET A 298 -14.82 -9.03 17.19
C MET A 298 -14.61 -8.09 16.01
N LEU A 299 -15.63 -7.90 15.15
CA LEU A 299 -15.56 -6.92 14.07
C LEU A 299 -15.50 -5.50 14.60
N SER A 300 -16.33 -5.15 15.59
CA SER A 300 -16.33 -3.79 16.17
C SER A 300 -14.98 -3.47 16.81
N SER A 301 -14.44 -4.36 17.64
CA SER A 301 -13.14 -4.15 18.32
C SER A 301 -11.95 -4.11 17.37
N ARG A 302 -11.84 -5.07 16.42
CA ARG A 302 -10.72 -5.12 15.47
C ARG A 302 -10.72 -4.00 14.45
N PHE A 303 -11.90 -3.47 14.16
CA PHE A 303 -12.06 -2.36 13.25
C PHE A 303 -11.46 -1.06 13.81
N LEU A 304 -11.67 -0.78 15.10
CA LEU A 304 -11.09 0.38 15.78
C LEU A 304 -9.55 0.39 15.76
N LEU A 305 -8.92 -0.79 15.82
CA LEU A 305 -7.46 -0.95 15.82
C LEU A 305 -6.79 -0.37 14.56
N GLN A 306 -7.52 -0.20 13.44
CA GLN A 306 -6.97 0.38 12.22
C GLN A 306 -6.60 1.87 12.38
N GLY A 307 -7.26 2.59 13.29
CA GLY A 307 -6.97 3.99 13.61
C GLY A 307 -6.06 4.19 14.84
N GLN A 308 -5.77 3.11 15.57
CA GLN A 308 -5.16 3.17 16.90
C GLN A 308 -3.80 3.88 16.93
N PRO A 309 -2.79 3.53 16.09
CA PRO A 309 -1.47 4.15 16.21
C PRO A 309 -1.49 5.66 15.99
N TRP A 310 -2.35 6.13 15.07
CA TRP A 310 -2.53 7.56 14.84
C TRP A 310 -3.18 8.24 16.03
N TYR A 311 -4.29 7.69 16.52
CA TYR A 311 -5.08 8.31 17.58
C TYR A 311 -4.26 8.52 18.86
N VAL A 312 -3.49 7.51 19.28
CA VAL A 312 -2.67 7.62 20.50
C VAL A 312 -1.51 8.60 20.35
N VAL A 313 -0.84 8.63 19.20
CA VAL A 313 0.26 9.58 18.94
C VAL A 313 -0.27 11.01 18.82
N ASP A 314 -1.41 11.19 18.16
CA ASP A 314 -2.01 12.51 17.95
C ASP A 314 -2.42 13.18 19.27
N ASN A 315 -2.84 12.41 20.28
CA ASN A 315 -3.16 12.94 21.60
C ASN A 315 -1.94 13.50 22.38
N ASP A 316 -0.74 12.98 22.08
CA ASP A 316 0.50 13.39 22.75
C ASP A 316 1.36 14.35 21.92
N ALA A 317 1.10 14.45 20.63
CA ALA A 317 1.92 15.22 19.71
C ALA A 317 1.58 16.72 19.75
N HIS A 318 2.60 17.55 19.49
CA HIS A 318 2.43 18.98 19.33
C HIS A 318 2.99 19.44 17.98
N LEU A 319 2.76 20.72 17.65
CA LEU A 319 3.11 21.27 16.34
C LEU A 319 4.61 21.13 16.00
N PHE A 320 5.48 21.46 16.97
CA PHE A 320 6.93 21.45 16.80
C PHE A 320 7.65 20.54 17.81
N THR A 321 6.90 19.83 18.64
CA THR A 321 7.46 18.96 19.68
C THR A 321 6.89 17.56 19.49
N ALA A 322 7.78 16.58 19.43
CA ALA A 322 7.41 15.17 19.39
C ALA A 322 6.79 14.73 20.74
N PRO A 323 5.99 13.65 20.74
CA PRO A 323 5.58 12.99 21.98
C PRO A 323 6.76 12.69 22.90
N ARG A 324 6.54 12.77 24.22
CA ARG A 324 7.59 12.60 25.24
C ARG A 324 8.33 11.26 25.15
N LEU A 325 7.62 10.20 24.78
CA LEU A 325 8.17 8.84 24.68
C LEU A 325 8.90 8.59 23.35
N GLY A 326 8.71 9.47 22.36
CA GLY A 326 9.35 9.40 21.05
C GLY A 326 10.50 10.38 20.89
N GLY A 327 10.45 11.16 19.81
CA GLY A 327 11.45 12.21 19.56
C GLY A 327 12.74 11.72 18.90
N THR A 328 13.82 12.46 19.16
CA THR A 328 15.12 12.28 18.50
C THR A 328 15.74 10.91 18.74
N ASP A 329 15.61 10.39 19.97
CA ASP A 329 16.23 9.12 20.33
C ASP A 329 15.55 7.94 19.61
N ALA A 330 14.22 7.97 19.52
CA ALA A 330 13.42 7.04 18.72
C ALA A 330 13.78 7.09 17.23
N PHE A 331 14.00 8.29 16.69
CA PHE A 331 14.45 8.45 15.31
C PHE A 331 15.87 7.89 15.10
N TRP A 332 16.80 8.14 16.02
CA TRP A 332 18.17 7.61 15.90
C TRP A 332 18.25 6.09 16.03
N ARG A 333 17.39 5.45 16.84
CA ARG A 333 17.23 3.99 16.81
C ARG A 333 16.86 3.48 15.41
N PHE A 334 15.93 4.16 14.74
CA PHE A 334 15.58 3.85 13.35
C PHE A 334 16.76 4.07 12.39
N VAL A 335 17.46 5.20 12.46
CA VAL A 335 18.60 5.47 11.59
C VAL A 335 19.70 4.42 11.76
N ASN A 336 20.01 4.05 13.01
CA ASN A 336 21.01 3.03 13.32
C ASN A 336 20.60 1.64 12.81
N SER A 337 19.29 1.36 12.74
CA SER A 337 18.79 0.08 12.25
C SER A 337 18.87 -0.06 10.72
N LEU A 338 18.98 1.03 9.96
CA LEU A 338 19.06 0.97 8.48
C LEU A 338 20.26 0.18 7.95
N GLY A 339 21.34 0.09 8.74
CA GLY A 339 22.55 -0.66 8.40
C GLY A 339 22.38 -2.18 8.49
N SER A 340 21.37 -2.68 9.18
CA SER A 340 21.14 -4.13 9.30
C SER A 340 20.68 -4.72 7.95
N TRP A 341 21.02 -5.99 7.69
CA TRP A 341 20.56 -6.71 6.49
C TRP A 341 19.17 -7.32 6.67
N THR A 342 18.77 -7.54 7.91
CA THR A 342 17.47 -8.07 8.34
C THR A 342 16.67 -7.00 9.05
N MET A 343 15.36 -7.02 8.87
CA MET A 343 14.47 -6.10 9.54
C MET A 343 14.59 -6.32 11.06
N PRO A 344 14.73 -5.25 11.86
CA PRO A 344 14.75 -5.36 13.31
C PRO A 344 13.49 -6.04 13.85
N THR A 345 13.67 -7.02 14.74
CA THR A 345 12.59 -7.71 15.46
C THR A 345 12.54 -7.25 16.92
N PHE A 346 11.54 -7.71 17.68
CA PHE A 346 11.51 -7.51 19.13
C PHE A 346 12.61 -8.28 19.89
N PHE A 347 13.27 -9.24 19.25
CA PHE A 347 14.23 -10.16 19.86
C PHE A 347 15.69 -9.90 19.45
N ASP A 348 15.92 -8.96 18.53
CA ASP A 348 17.27 -8.64 18.12
C ASP A 348 18.02 -7.92 19.25
N ASP A 349 19.35 -8.04 19.27
CA ASP A 349 20.20 -7.36 20.26
C ASP A 349 20.12 -5.82 20.18
N SER A 350 19.58 -5.29 19.08
CA SER A 350 19.33 -3.86 18.87
C SER A 350 18.00 -3.41 19.47
N GLU A 351 17.97 -2.19 20.01
CA GLU A 351 16.72 -1.59 20.48
C GLU A 351 15.67 -1.52 19.33
N PRO A 352 14.40 -1.86 19.61
CA PRO A 352 13.35 -1.77 18.58
C PRO A 352 13.18 -0.35 18.04
N SER A 353 12.80 -0.27 16.77
CA SER A 353 12.66 0.99 16.05
C SER A 353 11.33 1.05 15.29
N GLY A 354 10.96 2.24 14.81
CA GLY A 354 9.75 2.43 14.00
C GLY A 354 8.47 2.11 14.78
N LEU A 355 7.60 1.30 14.18
CA LEU A 355 6.32 0.97 14.79
C LEU A 355 6.47 0.12 16.06
N ARG A 356 7.46 -0.77 16.11
CA ARG A 356 7.76 -1.57 17.31
C ARG A 356 8.12 -0.71 18.52
N ASP A 357 8.83 0.38 18.29
CA ASP A 357 9.17 1.35 19.33
C ASP A 357 7.94 2.11 19.81
N LEU A 358 7.10 2.60 18.88
CA LEU A 358 5.81 3.22 19.20
C LEU A 358 4.92 2.26 20.02
N MET A 359 4.85 0.98 19.64
CA MET A 359 4.10 -0.02 20.40
C MET A 359 4.59 -0.16 21.83
N LYS A 360 5.91 -0.19 22.07
CA LYS A 360 6.44 -0.24 23.43
C LYS A 360 6.00 0.94 24.29
N SER A 361 5.80 2.11 23.67
CA SER A 361 5.42 3.33 24.37
C SER A 361 3.93 3.41 24.73
N TYR A 362 3.04 2.81 23.92
CA TYR A 362 1.59 3.01 24.04
C TYR A 362 0.78 1.74 24.35
N THR A 363 1.36 0.55 24.27
CA THR A 363 0.64 -0.72 24.47
C THR A 363 0.63 -1.14 25.93
N GLU A 364 -0.48 -1.68 26.40
CA GLU A 364 -0.58 -2.26 27.74
C GLU A 364 0.44 -3.42 27.92
N PRO A 365 1.24 -3.47 29.00
CA PRO A 365 2.36 -4.43 29.13
C PRO A 365 1.98 -5.92 29.07
N SER A 366 0.73 -6.27 29.42
CA SER A 366 0.23 -7.64 29.30
C SER A 366 -0.01 -8.02 27.82
N VAL A 367 -0.55 -7.10 27.04
CA VAL A 367 -0.82 -7.25 25.60
C VAL A 367 0.49 -7.18 24.81
N LEU A 368 1.38 -6.25 25.15
CA LEU A 368 2.69 -6.10 24.50
C LEU A 368 3.51 -7.39 24.56
N ARG A 369 3.47 -8.12 25.68
CA ARG A 369 4.16 -9.41 25.82
C ARG A 369 3.66 -10.46 24.83
N ALA A 370 2.36 -10.50 24.55
CA ALA A 370 1.79 -11.40 23.55
C ALA A 370 2.23 -11.01 22.13
N TYR A 371 2.19 -9.70 21.81
CA TYR A 371 2.66 -9.18 20.52
C TYR A 371 4.15 -9.44 20.28
N MET A 372 4.98 -9.26 21.31
CA MET A 372 6.40 -9.57 21.25
C MET A 372 6.63 -11.07 21.01
N PHE A 373 5.91 -11.96 21.71
CA PHE A 373 6.04 -13.41 21.54
C PHE A 373 5.82 -13.87 20.09
N ASP A 374 4.83 -13.29 19.42
CA ASP A 374 4.50 -13.62 18.02
C ASP A 374 5.25 -12.76 16.97
N ASP A 375 6.11 -11.82 17.40
CA ASP A 375 6.73 -10.74 16.59
C ASP A 375 5.73 -10.00 15.68
N VAL A 376 4.56 -9.69 16.23
CA VAL A 376 3.48 -8.98 15.53
C VAL A 376 3.53 -7.50 15.89
N THR A 377 3.17 -6.64 14.94
CA THR A 377 3.06 -5.20 15.14
C THR A 377 1.63 -4.68 14.98
N PHE A 378 1.37 -3.45 15.43
CA PHE A 378 0.15 -2.73 15.07
C PHE A 378 0.02 -2.61 13.54
N THR A 379 -1.18 -2.25 13.09
CA THR A 379 -1.43 -1.94 11.68
C THR A 379 -1.51 -0.43 11.48
N MET A 380 -1.11 0.07 10.31
CA MET A 380 -1.32 1.49 9.92
C MET A 380 -0.49 2.52 10.68
N GLY A 381 0.78 2.21 10.95
CA GLY A 381 1.72 3.14 11.61
C GLY A 381 2.29 4.25 10.72
N ASN A 382 1.98 4.27 9.43
CA ASN A 382 2.66 5.12 8.45
C ASN A 382 2.56 6.63 8.73
N MET A 383 1.40 7.12 9.16
CA MET A 383 1.28 8.55 9.52
C MET A 383 1.70 8.82 10.97
N ALA A 384 1.57 7.82 11.85
CA ALA A 384 1.84 7.95 13.27
C ALA A 384 3.33 8.00 13.59
N VAL A 385 4.13 7.10 13.02
CA VAL A 385 5.57 6.96 13.31
C VAL A 385 6.36 8.26 13.04
N PRO A 386 6.16 8.98 11.91
CA PRO A 386 6.87 10.23 11.68
C PRO A 386 6.48 11.35 12.64
N VAL A 387 5.21 11.40 13.05
CA VAL A 387 4.74 12.36 14.07
C VAL A 387 5.29 11.99 15.44
N TYR A 388 5.38 10.70 15.76
CA TYR A 388 6.03 10.21 16.98
C TYR A 388 7.51 10.59 17.05
N TRP A 389 8.21 10.68 15.93
CA TRP A 389 9.60 11.13 15.87
C TRP A 389 9.78 12.64 15.95
N PHE A 390 8.89 13.43 15.32
CA PHE A 390 9.18 14.84 15.05
C PHE A 390 8.08 15.84 15.43
N GLY A 391 6.93 15.37 15.94
CA GLY A 391 5.72 16.18 16.04
C GLY A 391 5.09 16.46 14.67
N TYR A 392 4.07 17.31 14.62
CA TYR A 392 3.29 17.48 13.38
C TYR A 392 4.09 18.07 12.22
N ALA A 393 4.86 19.13 12.45
CA ALA A 393 5.57 19.83 11.37
C ALA A 393 6.67 18.95 10.74
N GLY A 394 7.50 18.32 11.57
CA GLY A 394 8.55 17.42 11.06
C GLY A 394 7.97 16.12 10.51
N GLY A 395 6.92 15.59 11.12
CA GLY A 395 6.19 14.43 10.60
C GLY A 395 5.62 14.71 9.21
N ALA A 396 5.05 15.90 9.00
CA ALA A 396 4.48 16.31 7.71
C ALA A 396 5.56 16.39 6.62
N LEU A 397 6.75 16.91 6.95
CA LEU A 397 7.89 16.93 6.04
C LEU A 397 8.37 15.53 5.66
N PHE A 398 8.46 14.63 6.65
CA PHE A 398 8.85 13.24 6.40
C PHE A 398 7.80 12.50 5.54
N ILE A 399 6.52 12.75 5.80
CA ILE A 399 5.40 12.20 5.03
C ILE A 399 5.38 12.76 3.60
N ALA A 400 5.69 14.04 3.41
CA ALA A 400 5.88 14.63 2.08
C ALA A 400 7.01 13.93 1.31
N MET A 401 8.16 13.70 1.96
CA MET A 401 9.30 13.00 1.37
C MET A 401 8.94 11.56 0.97
N THR A 402 8.31 10.80 1.87
CA THR A 402 7.90 9.42 1.57
C THR A 402 6.82 9.38 0.48
N GLY A 403 5.94 10.37 0.43
CA GLY A 403 4.99 10.59 -0.67
C GLY A 403 5.70 10.77 -2.01
N LEU A 404 6.69 11.66 -2.10
CA LEU A 404 7.49 11.85 -3.32
C LEU A 404 8.14 10.54 -3.79
N VAL A 405 8.78 9.80 -2.88
CA VAL A 405 9.44 8.54 -3.23
C VAL A 405 8.42 7.49 -3.68
N TYR A 406 7.32 7.32 -2.94
CA TYR A 406 6.28 6.34 -3.29
C TYR A 406 5.61 6.67 -4.63
N GLY A 407 5.33 7.94 -4.90
CA GLY A 407 4.85 8.45 -6.18
C GLY A 407 5.78 8.13 -7.34
N ALA A 408 7.08 8.40 -7.17
CA ALA A 408 8.10 8.07 -8.16
C ALA A 408 8.17 6.56 -8.42
N LEU A 409 8.19 5.73 -7.37
CA LEU A 409 8.22 4.27 -7.51
C LEU A 409 6.95 3.73 -8.19
N GLY A 410 5.78 4.30 -7.92
CA GLY A 410 4.54 3.94 -8.59
C GLY A 410 4.58 4.21 -10.10
N ALA A 411 5.13 5.36 -10.51
CA ALA A 411 5.34 5.69 -11.92
C ALA A 411 6.38 4.77 -12.58
N LEU A 412 7.51 4.54 -11.92
CA LEU A 412 8.57 3.65 -12.41
C LEU A 412 8.10 2.21 -12.57
N GLN A 413 7.29 1.71 -11.64
CA GLN A 413 6.70 0.38 -11.73
C GLN A 413 5.85 0.21 -13.00
N ILE A 414 5.03 1.22 -13.35
CA ILE A 414 4.25 1.20 -14.59
C ILE A 414 5.16 1.29 -15.82
N LEU A 415 6.18 2.16 -15.81
CA LEU A 415 7.15 2.27 -16.90
C LEU A 415 7.88 0.94 -17.15
N VAL A 416 8.29 0.25 -16.09
CA VAL A 416 8.92 -1.08 -16.17
C VAL A 416 7.94 -2.13 -16.65
N ALA A 417 6.67 -2.11 -16.22
CA ALA A 417 5.65 -3.01 -16.77
C ALA A 417 5.44 -2.82 -18.29
N MET A 418 5.55 -1.58 -18.78
CA MET A 418 5.41 -1.27 -20.21
C MET A 418 6.65 -1.65 -21.02
N ARG A 419 7.85 -1.35 -20.52
CA ARG A 419 9.10 -1.38 -21.32
C ARG A 419 10.14 -2.39 -20.85
N GLY A 420 10.12 -2.75 -19.57
CA GLY A 420 11.09 -3.63 -18.95
C GLY A 420 10.92 -5.09 -19.34
N GLY A 421 11.99 -5.86 -19.13
CA GLY A 421 11.94 -7.32 -19.14
C GLY A 421 11.40 -7.90 -17.82
N VAL A 422 11.25 -9.23 -17.79
CA VAL A 422 10.74 -9.96 -16.62
C VAL A 422 11.62 -9.75 -15.37
N VAL A 423 12.95 -9.71 -15.55
CA VAL A 423 13.90 -9.51 -14.43
C VAL A 423 13.79 -8.10 -13.85
N MET A 424 13.71 -7.07 -14.70
CA MET A 424 13.54 -5.69 -14.24
C MET A 424 12.20 -5.52 -13.53
N LEU A 425 11.14 -6.16 -14.03
CA LEU A 425 9.85 -6.19 -13.36
C LEU A 425 9.93 -6.84 -11.98
N TRP A 426 10.71 -7.92 -11.83
CA TRP A 426 10.94 -8.56 -10.54
C TRP A 426 11.69 -7.64 -9.57
N LEU A 427 12.80 -7.02 -10.00
CA LEU A 427 13.58 -6.10 -9.17
C LEU A 427 12.73 -4.90 -8.73
N MET A 428 12.00 -4.29 -9.66
CA MET A 428 11.14 -3.14 -9.37
C MET A 428 9.97 -3.53 -8.45
N ALA A 429 9.36 -4.71 -8.66
CA ALA A 429 8.33 -5.22 -7.78
C ALA A 429 8.83 -5.44 -6.34
N LYS A 430 10.10 -5.86 -6.14
CA LYS A 430 10.70 -5.96 -4.79
C LYS A 430 10.80 -4.59 -4.13
N VAL A 431 11.43 -3.62 -4.79
CA VAL A 431 11.57 -2.25 -4.24
C VAL A 431 10.20 -1.64 -3.95
N PHE A 432 9.25 -1.77 -4.87
CA PHE A 432 7.90 -1.25 -4.69
C PHE A 432 7.14 -1.95 -3.55
N SER A 433 7.28 -3.28 -3.41
CA SER A 433 6.63 -4.03 -2.32
C SER A 433 7.16 -3.60 -0.94
N TYR A 434 8.45 -3.33 -0.82
CA TYR A 434 9.03 -2.86 0.44
C TYR A 434 8.64 -1.43 0.77
N ALA A 435 8.61 -0.54 -0.23
CA ALA A 435 8.07 0.80 -0.06
C ALA A 435 6.58 0.75 0.35
N THR A 436 5.80 -0.15 -0.26
CA THR A 436 4.37 -0.36 0.07
C THR A 436 4.20 -0.84 1.51
N PHE A 437 5.01 -1.80 1.96
CA PHE A 437 4.97 -2.26 3.33
C PHE A 437 5.32 -1.14 4.33
N ALA A 438 6.33 -0.32 4.02
CA ALA A 438 6.69 0.81 4.86
C ALA A 438 5.57 1.86 4.96
N VAL A 439 4.98 2.27 3.84
CA VAL A 439 3.88 3.26 3.84
C VAL A 439 2.54 2.68 4.30
N GLN A 440 2.43 1.37 4.47
CA GLN A 440 1.29 0.71 5.11
C GLN A 440 1.50 0.59 6.62
N GLN A 441 2.59 -0.02 7.04
CA GLN A 441 2.79 -0.40 8.44
C GLN A 441 3.51 0.67 9.26
N GLY A 442 4.16 1.66 8.63
CA GLY A 442 5.07 2.58 9.33
C GLY A 442 6.44 1.95 9.60
N GLU A 443 6.73 0.79 9.00
CA GLU A 443 8.01 0.10 9.06
C GLU A 443 8.97 0.66 8.00
N TYR A 444 9.43 1.89 8.22
CA TYR A 444 10.26 2.64 7.27
C TYR A 444 11.63 2.00 6.97
N TRP A 445 12.07 1.03 7.78
CA TRP A 445 13.26 0.24 7.47
C TRP A 445 13.09 -0.50 6.14
N MET A 446 11.88 -0.97 5.82
CA MET A 446 11.62 -1.59 4.52
C MET A 446 11.80 -0.61 3.36
N MET A 447 11.58 0.70 3.55
CA MET A 447 11.76 1.67 2.47
C MET A 447 13.21 2.13 2.31
N PHE A 448 13.92 2.33 3.42
CA PHE A 448 15.23 2.99 3.44
C PHE A 448 16.41 2.10 3.86
N GLY A 449 16.15 0.86 4.27
CA GLY A 449 17.16 -0.07 4.76
C GLY A 449 18.10 -0.57 3.68
N SER A 450 19.22 -1.14 4.13
CA SER A 450 20.30 -1.66 3.27
C SER A 450 19.81 -2.65 2.19
N ARG A 451 18.83 -3.50 2.53
CA ARG A 451 18.24 -4.48 1.61
C ARG A 451 17.53 -3.80 0.44
N THR A 452 16.76 -2.75 0.72
CA THR A 452 16.02 -2.02 -0.32
C THR A 452 16.96 -1.21 -1.19
N ALA A 453 17.99 -0.60 -0.58
CA ALA A 453 19.05 0.07 -1.30
C ALA A 453 19.78 -0.90 -2.26
N PHE A 454 20.08 -2.12 -1.81
CA PHE A 454 20.68 -3.15 -2.65
C PHE A 454 19.83 -3.48 -3.88
N TYR A 455 18.53 -3.74 -3.69
CA TYR A 455 17.63 -4.02 -4.82
C TYR A 455 17.46 -2.82 -5.75
N ALA A 456 17.43 -1.59 -5.21
CA ALA A 456 17.34 -0.38 -6.01
C ALA A 456 18.60 -0.17 -6.87
N VAL A 457 19.80 -0.36 -6.30
CA VAL A 457 21.07 -0.29 -7.02
C VAL A 457 21.14 -1.39 -8.09
N LEU A 458 20.72 -2.61 -7.76
CA LEU A 458 20.67 -3.71 -8.72
C LEU A 458 19.69 -3.43 -9.86
N ALA A 459 18.53 -2.85 -9.57
CA ALA A 459 17.56 -2.42 -10.58
C ALA A 459 18.14 -1.35 -11.51
N LEU A 460 18.85 -0.36 -10.96
CA LEU A 460 19.51 0.68 -11.76
C LEU A 460 20.62 0.11 -12.65
N ALA A 461 21.47 -0.77 -12.10
CA ALA A 461 22.52 -1.43 -12.85
C ALA A 461 21.96 -2.32 -13.98
N TRP A 462 20.91 -3.10 -13.67
CA TRP A 462 20.23 -3.95 -14.64
C TRP A 462 19.58 -3.12 -15.76
N TRP A 463 18.90 -2.04 -15.39
CA TRP A 463 18.32 -1.11 -16.36
C TRP A 463 19.39 -0.56 -17.31
N TYR A 464 20.48 -0.03 -16.78
CA TYR A 464 21.52 0.61 -17.58
C TYR A 464 22.29 -0.37 -18.48
N TRP A 465 22.60 -1.57 -17.99
CA TRP A 465 23.42 -2.54 -18.74
C TRP A 465 22.63 -3.47 -19.65
N VAL A 466 21.38 -3.79 -19.31
CA VAL A 466 20.59 -4.79 -20.03
C VAL A 466 19.41 -4.15 -20.73
N ASP A 467 18.48 -3.54 -19.99
CA ASP A 467 17.19 -3.16 -20.58
C ASP A 467 17.25 -1.87 -21.41
N ALA A 468 18.07 -0.88 -21.05
CA ALA A 468 18.24 0.36 -21.81
C ALA A 468 18.71 0.09 -23.25
N ARG A 469 19.56 -0.93 -23.45
CA ARG A 469 20.06 -1.33 -24.78
C ARG A 469 18.99 -1.95 -25.68
N HIS A 470 17.90 -2.43 -25.10
CA HIS A 470 16.79 -3.10 -25.81
C HIS A 470 15.50 -2.27 -25.79
N SER A 471 15.55 -1.05 -25.26
CA SER A 471 14.39 -0.16 -25.09
C SER A 471 14.16 0.81 -26.25
N ASP A 472 15.08 0.87 -27.22
CA ASP A 472 14.91 1.71 -28.41
C ASP A 472 13.86 1.09 -29.34
N PRO A 473 12.76 1.81 -29.63
CA PRO A 473 11.83 1.39 -30.66
C PRO A 473 12.50 1.58 -32.02
N LYS A 474 12.60 0.49 -32.79
CA LYS A 474 12.62 0.60 -34.25
C LYS A 474 11.20 0.77 -34.77
#